data_AF-A0A4S8MTS2-F1
#
_entry.id   AF-A0A4S8MTS2-F1
#
_cell.length_a   1.000
_cell.length_b   1.000
_cell.length_c   1.000
_cell.angle_alpha   90.00
_cell.angle_beta   90.00
_cell.angle_gamma   90.00
#
_symmetry.space_group_name_H-M   'P 1'
#
loop_
_entity.id
_entity.type
_entity.pdbx_description
1 polymer ?
#
loop_
_entity_poly.entity_id
_entity_poly.type
_entity_poly.pdbx_seq_one_letter_code
_entity_poly.pdbx_strand_id
1 'polypeptide(L)'
;MPGINEKAPKSRYTSVKFWAYSIAFSLAFALAASELGLVSAELQRGGNSYAFYPSKEYKHDLGLLLFTCIAEFLFLIGHFYASVGFSAFITFVLAVFWGTGAGVLFAVSPFRATNCDNPLNSFPAAWQPYTDRCSLIVAMQGIAWALWGLHVLLLFGMLAHVFNIRTRPNVSFYKV
;
A
#
# COMPACT_ATOMS: atom_id res chain seq x y z
N MET A 1 -15.83 -1.59 -52.33
CA MET A 1 -14.78 -0.61 -51.97
C MET A 1 -14.53 -0.70 -50.48
N PRO A 2 -13.42 -1.29 -50.01
CA PRO A 2 -13.05 -1.24 -48.61
C PRO A 2 -12.38 0.11 -48.36
N GLY A 3 -13.06 1.04 -47.68
CA GLY A 3 -12.52 2.38 -47.49
C GLY A 3 -13.52 3.37 -46.94
N ILE A 4 -14.02 3.14 -45.72
CA ILE A 4 -14.66 4.19 -44.91
C ILE A 4 -14.26 3.99 -43.43
N ASN A 5 -13.28 4.78 -42.98
CA ASN A 5 -12.94 5.05 -41.58
C ASN A 5 -12.45 3.89 -40.69
N GLU A 6 -11.35 3.22 -41.06
CA GLU A 6 -10.52 2.59 -40.04
C GLU A 6 -9.79 3.69 -39.26
N LYS A 7 -10.34 4.09 -38.10
CA LYS A 7 -9.63 5.00 -37.18
C LYS A 7 -8.31 4.35 -36.84
N ALA A 8 -7.20 5.04 -37.14
CA ALA A 8 -5.86 4.61 -36.76
C ALA A 8 -5.86 4.15 -35.29
N PRO A 9 -5.21 3.01 -34.97
CA PRO A 9 -5.23 2.47 -33.62
C PRO A 9 -4.76 3.55 -32.64
N LYS A 10 -5.61 3.91 -31.69
CA LYS A 10 -5.25 4.91 -30.67
C LYS A 10 -4.00 4.42 -29.95
N SER A 11 -2.95 5.25 -29.95
CA SER A 11 -1.70 4.96 -29.24
C SER A 11 -1.98 4.64 -27.77
N ARG A 12 -1.36 3.57 -27.25
CA ARG A 12 -1.51 3.13 -25.85
C ARG A 12 -1.19 4.26 -24.87
N TYR A 13 -0.23 5.12 -25.21
CA TYR A 13 0.23 6.25 -24.41
C TYR A 13 -0.76 7.43 -24.34
N THR A 14 -1.79 7.42 -25.19
CA THR A 14 -2.88 8.42 -25.15
C THR A 14 -4.04 7.99 -24.25
N SER A 15 -3.98 6.77 -23.70
CA SER A 15 -5.02 6.25 -22.81
C SER A 15 -4.81 6.75 -21.39
N VAL A 16 -5.80 7.45 -20.82
CA VAL A 16 -5.82 7.83 -19.40
C VAL A 16 -5.59 6.62 -18.48
N LYS A 17 -6.10 5.45 -18.88
CA LYS A 17 -5.94 4.19 -18.14
C LYS A 17 -4.48 3.77 -18.03
N PHE A 18 -3.71 3.96 -19.10
CA PHE A 18 -2.29 3.63 -19.11
C PHE A 18 -1.56 4.46 -18.05
N TRP A 19 -1.72 5.78 -18.08
CA TRP A 19 -1.08 6.68 -17.12
C TRP A 19 -1.57 6.46 -15.69
N ALA A 20 -2.86 6.23 -15.47
CA ALA A 20 -3.39 5.95 -14.13
C ALA A 20 -2.74 4.71 -13.50
N TYR A 21 -2.64 3.61 -14.25
CA TYR A 21 -1.94 2.41 -13.75
C TYR A 21 -0.45 2.63 -13.60
N SER A 22 0.22 3.28 -14.56
CA SER A 22 1.66 3.57 -14.46
C SER A 22 1.98 4.38 -13.21
N ILE A 23 1.22 5.45 -12.94
CA ILE A 23 1.38 6.27 -11.73
C ILE A 23 1.11 5.43 -10.49
N ALA A 24 0.02 4.65 -10.46
CA ALA A 24 -0.32 3.84 -9.30
C ALA A 24 0.76 2.78 -8.99
N PHE A 25 1.27 2.06 -9.99
CA PHE A 25 2.35 1.09 -9.79
C PHE A 25 3.69 1.75 -9.42
N SER A 26 4.01 2.92 -9.98
CA SER A 26 5.19 3.69 -9.58
C SER A 26 5.09 4.19 -8.14
N LEU A 27 3.91 4.64 -7.70
CA LEU A 27 3.66 5.02 -6.31
C LEU A 27 3.74 3.82 -5.38
N ALA A 28 3.17 2.67 -5.76
CA ALA A 28 3.26 1.43 -4.99
C ALA A 28 4.73 1.02 -4.78
N PHE A 29 5.53 1.09 -5.84
CA PHE A 29 6.98 0.84 -5.75
C PHE A 29 7.67 1.80 -4.79
N ALA A 30 7.47 3.11 -4.96
CA ALA A 30 8.16 4.12 -4.16
C ALA A 30 7.81 4.02 -2.67
N LEU A 31 6.52 3.80 -2.37
CA LEU A 31 6.03 3.62 -1.00
C LEU A 31 6.53 2.31 -0.39
N ALA A 32 6.45 1.18 -1.11
CA ALA A 32 6.95 -0.10 -0.61
C ALA A 32 8.47 -0.10 -0.42
N ALA A 33 9.23 0.61 -1.27
CA ALA A 33 10.67 0.79 -1.08
C ALA A 33 11.01 1.63 0.15
N SER A 34 10.22 2.68 0.40
CA SER A 34 10.35 3.49 1.62
C SER A 34 10.03 2.64 2.86
N GLU A 35 8.92 1.91 2.85
CA GLU A 35 8.50 1.04 3.94
C GLU A 35 9.52 -0.05 4.23
N LEU A 36 10.04 -0.72 3.20
CA LEU A 36 11.09 -1.72 3.34
C LEU A 36 12.30 -1.15 4.07
N GLY A 37 12.73 0.06 3.73
CA GLY A 37 13.85 0.74 4.40
C GLY A 37 13.58 0.99 5.89
N LEU A 38 12.39 1.50 6.23
CA LEU A 38 12.01 1.79 7.62
C LEU A 38 11.88 0.52 8.46
N VAL A 39 11.15 -0.48 7.96
CA VAL A 39 10.94 -1.77 8.64
C VAL A 39 12.26 -2.52 8.80
N SER A 40 13.13 -2.51 7.77
CA SER A 40 14.46 -3.13 7.86
C SER A 40 15.33 -2.46 8.91
N ALA A 41 15.28 -1.13 9.04
CA ALA A 41 16.04 -0.43 10.06
C ALA A 41 15.62 -0.84 11.49
N GLU A 42 14.31 -0.98 11.74
CA GLU A 42 13.82 -1.43 13.05
C GLU A 42 14.14 -2.91 13.33
N LEU A 43 14.01 -3.79 12.32
CA LEU A 43 14.35 -5.20 12.48
C LEU A 43 15.85 -5.42 12.70
N GLN A 44 16.72 -4.66 12.02
CA GLN A 44 18.16 -4.75 12.23
C GLN A 44 18.58 -4.24 13.61
N ARG A 45 17.92 -3.20 14.13
CA ARG A 45 18.15 -2.69 15.49
C ARG A 45 17.70 -3.66 16.57
N GLY A 46 16.49 -4.22 16.44
CA GLY A 46 15.93 -5.14 17.42
C GLY A 46 16.47 -6.57 17.32
N GLY A 47 17.07 -6.94 16.18
CA GLY A 47 17.59 -8.28 15.94
C GLY A 47 16.51 -9.37 16.10
N ASN A 48 16.96 -10.59 16.39
CA ASN A 48 16.09 -11.77 16.48
C ASN A 48 15.47 -12.02 17.86
N SER A 49 15.84 -11.28 18.90
CA SER A 49 15.26 -11.48 20.25
C SER A 49 13.95 -10.71 20.40
N TYR A 50 13.00 -11.24 21.16
CA TYR A 50 11.76 -10.51 21.50
C TYR A 50 11.98 -9.46 22.60
N ALA A 51 13.09 -9.51 23.33
CA ALA A 51 13.39 -8.59 24.42
C ALA A 51 13.67 -7.15 23.96
N PHE A 52 14.01 -6.97 22.68
CA PHE A 52 14.31 -5.68 22.07
C PHE A 52 13.12 -5.11 21.27
N TYR A 53 11.90 -5.58 21.56
CA TYR A 53 10.66 -5.07 20.98
C TYR A 53 9.67 -4.77 22.13
N PRO A 54 8.83 -3.74 22.00
CA PRO A 54 7.88 -3.36 23.05
C PRO A 54 6.80 -4.43 23.28
N SER A 55 6.48 -5.21 22.25
CA SER A 55 5.57 -6.35 22.35
C SER A 55 5.91 -7.40 21.28
N LYS A 56 5.41 -8.64 21.49
CA LYS A 56 5.52 -9.71 20.48
C LYS A 56 4.73 -9.36 19.22
N GLU A 57 3.57 -8.73 19.39
CA GLU A 57 2.69 -8.29 18.29
C GLU A 57 3.42 -7.32 17.37
N TYR A 58 4.09 -6.29 17.93
CA TYR A 58 4.85 -5.32 17.13
C TYR A 58 5.97 -5.99 16.30
N LYS A 59 6.71 -6.94 16.88
CA LYS A 59 7.74 -7.66 16.12
C LYS A 59 7.16 -8.50 14.99
N HIS A 60 6.05 -9.21 15.25
CA HIS A 60 5.38 -9.99 14.21
C HIS A 60 4.82 -9.11 13.10
N ASP A 61 4.31 -7.93 13.46
CA ASP A 61 3.80 -6.96 12.51
C ASP A 61 4.91 -6.38 11.62
N LEU A 62 6.08 -6.06 12.16
CA LEU A 62 7.26 -5.72 11.35
C LEU A 62 7.64 -6.84 10.38
N GLY A 63 7.55 -8.11 10.81
CA GLY A 63 7.76 -9.26 9.94
C GLY A 63 6.70 -9.37 8.83
N LEU A 64 5.44 -9.08 9.15
CA LEU A 64 4.34 -9.05 8.19
C LEU A 64 4.54 -7.94 7.15
N LEU A 65 4.90 -6.73 7.57
CA LEU A 65 5.19 -5.61 6.68
C LEU A 65 6.39 -5.91 5.77
N LEU A 66 7.47 -6.50 6.32
CA LEU A 66 8.61 -6.95 5.51
C LEU A 66 8.20 -7.98 4.45
N PHE A 67 7.44 -9.00 4.84
CA PHE A 67 6.93 -9.99 3.90
C PHE A 67 6.04 -9.34 2.83
N THR A 68 5.20 -8.39 3.22
CA THR A 68 4.30 -7.67 2.31
C THR A 68 5.10 -6.81 1.32
N CYS A 69 6.17 -6.13 1.76
CA CYS A 69 7.09 -5.43 0.87
C CYS A 69 7.68 -6.38 -0.19
N ILE A 70 8.16 -7.56 0.22
CA ILE A 70 8.76 -8.53 -0.69
C ILE A 70 7.71 -9.04 -1.69
N ALA A 71 6.50 -9.39 -1.21
CA ALA A 71 5.40 -9.81 -2.05
C ALA A 71 4.98 -8.72 -3.06
N GLU A 72 4.95 -7.46 -2.63
CA GLU A 72 4.71 -6.29 -3.46
C GLU A 72 5.75 -6.20 -4.59
N PHE A 73 7.05 -6.28 -4.28
CA PHE A 73 8.09 -6.22 -5.32
C PHE A 73 8.00 -7.37 -6.32
N LEU A 74 7.72 -8.59 -5.85
CA LEU A 74 7.50 -9.74 -6.72
C LEU A 74 6.29 -9.51 -7.64
N PHE A 75 5.21 -8.93 -7.11
CA PHE A 75 4.06 -8.55 -7.90
C PHE A 75 4.39 -7.44 -8.90
N LEU A 76 5.11 -6.39 -8.50
CA LEU A 76 5.51 -5.29 -9.39
C LEU A 76 6.41 -5.76 -10.53
N ILE A 77 7.23 -6.79 -10.33
CA ILE A 77 8.01 -7.42 -11.42
C ILE A 77 7.11 -8.33 -12.26
N GLY A 78 6.24 -9.12 -11.63
CA GLY A 78 5.42 -10.14 -12.27
C GLY A 78 4.17 -9.60 -13.00
N HIS A 79 3.65 -8.43 -12.64
CA HIS A 79 2.34 -7.96 -13.10
C HIS A 79 2.28 -7.73 -14.61
N PHE A 80 3.43 -7.49 -15.27
CA PHE A 80 3.50 -7.35 -16.72
C PHE A 80 3.14 -8.64 -17.48
N TYR A 81 3.29 -9.79 -16.82
CA TYR A 81 3.00 -11.12 -17.39
C TYR A 81 1.68 -11.70 -16.86
N ALA A 82 1.04 -11.03 -15.90
CA ALA A 82 -0.21 -11.46 -15.29
C ALA A 82 -1.42 -11.02 -16.11
N SER A 83 -2.47 -11.84 -16.09
CA SER A 83 -3.79 -11.40 -16.56
C SER A 83 -4.37 -10.37 -15.58
N VAL A 84 -5.19 -9.44 -16.06
CA VAL A 84 -5.81 -8.40 -15.21
C VAL A 84 -6.63 -9.01 -14.07
N GLY A 85 -7.28 -10.17 -14.30
CA GLY A 85 -8.02 -10.89 -13.25
C GLY A 85 -7.10 -11.45 -12.15
N PHE A 86 -5.95 -12.03 -12.53
CA PHE A 86 -4.96 -12.48 -11.57
C PHE A 86 -4.31 -11.30 -10.83
N SER A 87 -4.00 -10.22 -11.53
CA SER A 87 -3.51 -8.98 -10.92
C SER A 87 -4.50 -8.43 -9.90
N ALA A 88 -5.80 -8.41 -10.21
CA ALA A 88 -6.83 -7.97 -9.27
C ALA A 88 -6.86 -8.84 -8.01
N PHE A 89 -6.75 -10.17 -8.14
CA PHE A 89 -6.68 -11.07 -7.00
C PHE A 89 -5.44 -10.79 -6.12
N ILE A 90 -4.25 -10.65 -6.73
CA ILE A 90 -3.03 -10.34 -5.98
C ILE A 90 -3.11 -8.96 -5.32
N THR A 91 -3.66 -7.95 -6.01
CA THR A 91 -3.91 -6.62 -5.46
C THR A 91 -4.86 -6.68 -4.25
N PHE A 92 -5.88 -7.54 -4.27
CA PHE A 92 -6.73 -7.77 -3.10
C PHE A 92 -5.94 -8.38 -1.93
N VAL A 93 -5.12 -9.40 -2.18
CA VAL A 93 -4.28 -10.00 -1.14
C VAL A 93 -3.34 -8.95 -0.54
N LEU A 94 -2.65 -8.17 -1.37
CA LEU A 94 -1.78 -7.08 -0.91
C LEU A 94 -2.56 -6.02 -0.13
N ALA A 95 -3.77 -5.65 -0.55
CA ALA A 95 -4.63 -4.75 0.23
C ALA A 95 -4.91 -5.30 1.63
N VAL A 96 -5.25 -6.59 1.76
CA VAL A 96 -5.51 -7.22 3.06
C VAL A 96 -4.26 -7.19 3.94
N PHE A 97 -3.10 -7.50 3.39
CA PHE A 97 -1.84 -7.51 4.14
C PHE A 97 -1.41 -6.10 4.57
N TRP A 98 -1.43 -5.12 3.66
CA TRP A 98 -1.13 -3.72 3.99
C TRP A 98 -2.11 -3.14 5.01
N GLY A 99 -3.41 -3.42 4.86
CA GLY A 99 -4.42 -2.96 5.81
C GLY A 99 -4.29 -3.62 7.18
N THR A 100 -3.96 -4.92 7.23
CA THR A 100 -3.71 -5.63 8.48
C THR A 100 -2.48 -5.06 9.18
N GLY A 101 -1.36 -4.89 8.46
CA GLY A 101 -0.14 -4.31 9.01
C GLY A 101 -0.35 -2.89 9.54
N ALA A 102 -1.02 -2.03 8.75
CA ALA A 102 -1.35 -0.67 9.17
C ALA A 102 -2.25 -0.64 10.42
N GLY A 103 -3.25 -1.52 10.47
CA GLY A 103 -4.20 -1.62 11.56
C GLY A 103 -3.56 -2.12 12.86
N VAL A 104 -2.74 -3.17 12.78
CA VAL A 104 -2.02 -3.71 13.93
C VAL A 104 -1.00 -2.69 14.43
N LEU A 105 -0.17 -2.12 13.56
CA LEU A 105 0.80 -1.07 13.95
C LEU A 105 0.11 0.10 14.64
N PHE A 106 -1.07 0.50 14.17
CA PHE A 106 -1.90 1.53 14.79
C PHE A 106 -2.48 1.14 16.14
N ALA A 107 -2.93 -0.09 16.30
CA ALA A 107 -3.47 -0.58 17.56
C ALA A 107 -2.40 -0.71 18.65
N VAL A 108 -1.22 -1.24 18.30
CA VAL A 108 -0.20 -1.59 19.29
C VAL A 108 0.73 -0.43 19.65
N SER A 109 0.99 0.50 18.71
CA SER A 109 1.86 1.64 18.98
C SER A 109 1.08 2.80 19.62
N PRO A 110 1.63 3.45 20.66
CA PRO A 110 1.04 4.66 21.25
C PRO A 110 1.37 5.92 20.46
N PHE A 111 2.28 5.82 19.48
CA PHE A 111 2.78 6.95 18.71
C PHE A 111 1.78 7.41 17.66
N ARG A 112 1.62 8.73 17.57
CA ARG A 112 0.76 9.45 16.63
C ARG A 112 1.50 10.69 16.15
N ALA A 113 1.16 11.18 14.96
CA ALA A 113 1.77 12.39 14.41
C ALA A 113 1.67 13.61 15.35
N THR A 114 0.66 13.63 16.24
CA THR A 114 0.39 14.73 17.17
C THR A 114 1.09 14.60 18.52
N ASN A 115 1.76 13.49 18.82
CA ASN A 115 2.27 13.23 20.16
C ASN A 115 3.77 12.89 20.21
N CYS A 116 4.51 12.97 19.11
CA CYS A 116 5.94 12.65 19.11
C CYS A 116 6.81 13.58 19.98
N ASP A 117 6.36 14.80 20.26
CA ASP A 117 7.06 15.76 21.11
C ASP A 117 6.65 15.65 22.59
N ASN A 118 5.81 14.68 22.95
CA ASN A 118 5.39 14.48 24.33
C ASN A 118 6.55 13.99 25.21
N PRO A 119 6.54 14.32 26.51
CA PRO A 119 7.57 13.86 27.44
C PRO A 119 7.57 12.32 27.57
N LEU A 120 8.76 11.74 27.78
CA LEU A 120 8.99 10.28 27.90
C LEU A 120 7.96 9.59 28.81
N ASN A 121 7.69 10.18 29.98
CA ASN A 121 6.82 9.61 31.00
C ASN A 121 5.33 9.56 30.62
N SER A 122 4.95 10.19 29.50
CA SER A 122 3.59 10.10 28.96
C SER A 122 3.33 8.80 28.19
N PHE A 123 4.38 8.05 27.84
CA PHE A 123 4.28 6.79 27.10
C PHE A 123 4.39 5.58 28.02
N PRO A 124 3.76 4.44 27.66
CA PRO A 124 3.92 3.18 28.37
C PRO A 124 5.39 2.77 28.47
N ALA A 125 5.81 2.18 29.61
CA ALA A 125 7.21 1.84 29.89
C ALA A 125 7.89 1.03 28.76
N ALA A 126 7.17 0.11 28.12
CA ALA A 126 7.69 -0.71 27.02
C ALA A 126 8.05 0.12 25.76
N TRP A 127 7.38 1.25 25.56
CA TRP A 127 7.52 2.13 24.39
C TRP A 127 8.44 3.34 24.65
N GLN A 128 8.79 3.62 25.91
CA GLN A 128 9.71 4.71 26.28
C GLN A 128 11.06 4.63 25.53
N PRO A 129 11.69 3.45 25.33
CA PRO A 129 12.94 3.36 24.56
C PRO A 129 12.80 3.65 23.06
N TYR A 130 11.59 3.91 22.56
CA TYR A 130 11.27 4.16 21.14
C TYR A 130 10.78 5.58 20.89
N THR A 131 10.76 6.45 21.90
CA THR A 131 10.25 7.84 21.73
C THR A 131 11.12 8.64 20.76
N ASP A 132 12.42 8.38 20.74
CA ASP A 132 13.37 8.92 19.76
C ASP A 132 13.06 8.51 18.31
N ARG A 133 12.24 7.46 18.15
CA ARG A 133 11.83 6.86 16.88
C ARG A 133 10.33 7.04 16.61
N CYS A 134 9.64 7.90 17.35
CA CYS A 134 8.21 8.13 17.17
C CYS A 134 7.86 8.49 15.71
N SER A 135 8.60 9.43 15.11
CA SER A 135 8.38 9.87 13.72
C SER A 135 8.56 8.73 12.71
N LEU A 136 9.52 7.83 12.96
CA LEU A 136 9.77 6.65 12.14
C LEU A 136 8.58 5.70 12.18
N ILE A 137 8.08 5.38 13.37
CA ILE A 137 6.95 4.45 13.56
C ILE A 137 5.65 5.04 12.99
N VAL A 138 5.43 6.33 13.16
CA VAL A 138 4.30 7.04 12.54
C VAL A 138 4.42 7.06 11.02
N ALA A 139 5.64 7.22 10.47
CA ALA A 139 5.86 7.15 9.03
C ALA A 139 5.56 5.75 8.47
N MET A 140 6.01 4.68 9.13
CA MET A 140 5.67 3.29 8.75
C MET A 140 4.15 3.09 8.69
N GLN A 141 3.45 3.50 9.75
CA GLN A 141 2.00 3.44 9.80
C GLN A 141 1.32 4.23 8.67
N GLY A 142 1.78 5.45 8.40
CA GLY A 142 1.23 6.29 7.34
C GLY A 142 1.43 5.68 5.95
N ILE A 143 2.62 5.14 5.69
CA ILE A 143 2.93 4.49 4.42
C ILE A 143 2.13 3.19 4.25
N ALA A 144 2.00 2.37 5.30
CA ALA A 144 1.17 1.17 5.26
C ALA A 144 -0.31 1.50 4.96
N TRP A 145 -0.88 2.53 5.58
CA TRP A 145 -2.24 3.01 5.25
C TRP A 145 -2.35 3.55 3.82
N ALA A 146 -1.33 4.26 3.33
CA ALA A 146 -1.29 4.76 1.97
C ALA A 146 -1.25 3.62 0.94
N LEU A 147 -0.43 2.60 1.19
CA LEU A 147 -0.34 1.39 0.36
C LEU A 147 -1.64 0.59 0.37
N TRP A 148 -2.30 0.47 1.53
CA TRP A 148 -3.66 -0.09 1.60
C TRP A 148 -4.64 0.68 0.72
N GLY A 149 -4.73 2.00 0.89
CA GLY A 149 -5.65 2.84 0.12
C GLY A 149 -5.37 2.76 -1.39
N LEU A 150 -4.10 2.79 -1.78
CA LEU A 150 -3.67 2.64 -3.17
C LEU A 150 -4.09 1.29 -3.75
N HIS A 151 -3.91 0.20 -3.01
CA HIS A 151 -4.32 -1.14 -3.43
C HIS A 151 -5.83 -1.30 -3.53
N VAL A 152 -6.60 -0.69 -2.62
CA VAL A 152 -8.07 -0.66 -2.72
C VAL A 152 -8.51 0.05 -4.00
N LEU A 153 -7.91 1.21 -4.31
CA LEU A 153 -8.22 1.94 -5.55
C LEU A 153 -7.82 1.16 -6.80
N LEU A 154 -6.63 0.55 -6.80
CA LEU A 154 -6.16 -0.33 -7.88
C LEU A 154 -7.11 -1.52 -8.08
N LEU A 155 -7.55 -2.17 -7.00
CA LEU A 155 -8.48 -3.30 -7.04
C LEU A 155 -9.78 -2.91 -7.74
N PHE A 156 -10.43 -1.83 -7.30
CA PHE A 156 -11.66 -1.38 -7.93
C PHE A 156 -11.47 -0.95 -9.39
N GLY A 157 -10.33 -0.32 -9.71
CA GLY A 157 -9.96 0.01 -11.09
C GLY A 157 -9.81 -1.24 -11.97
N MET A 158 -9.17 -2.30 -11.46
CA MET A 158 -9.00 -3.56 -12.18
C MET A 158 -10.31 -4.33 -12.30
N LEU A 159 -11.13 -4.40 -11.25
CA LEU A 159 -12.44 -5.05 -11.28
C LEU A 159 -13.37 -4.37 -12.29
N ALA A 160 -13.39 -3.03 -12.35
CA ALA A 160 -14.15 -2.30 -13.35
C ALA A 160 -13.72 -2.67 -14.79
N HIS A 161 -12.44 -2.98 -14.99
CA HIS A 161 -11.95 -3.47 -16.28
C HIS A 161 -12.30 -4.92 -16.56
N VAL A 162 -12.17 -5.82 -15.58
CA VAL A 162 -12.53 -7.24 -15.72
C VAL A 162 -14.02 -7.38 -16.05
N PHE A 163 -14.88 -6.63 -15.36
CA PHE A 163 -16.33 -6.66 -15.58
C PHE A 163 -16.80 -5.77 -16.73
N ASN A 164 -15.89 -5.15 -17.49
CA ASN A 164 -16.22 -4.24 -18.59
C ASN A 164 -17.26 -3.17 -18.22
N ILE A 165 -17.14 -2.58 -17.02
CA ILE A 165 -18.05 -1.52 -16.57
C ILE A 165 -17.87 -0.32 -17.50
N ARG A 166 -18.91 -0.05 -18.30
CA ARG A 166 -18.99 1.13 -19.16
C ARG A 166 -19.88 2.16 -18.51
N THR A 167 -19.41 3.40 -18.45
CA THR A 167 -20.28 4.52 -18.08
C THR A 167 -21.41 4.60 -19.10
N ARG A 168 -22.65 4.49 -18.63
CA ARG A 168 -23.82 4.74 -19.47
C ARG A 168 -24.08 6.24 -19.50
N PRO A 169 -24.07 6.91 -20.66
CA PRO A 169 -24.57 8.26 -20.74
C PRO A 169 -26.06 8.26 -20.36
N ASN A 170 -26.52 9.31 -19.66
CA ASN A 170 -27.93 9.54 -19.27
C ASN A 170 -28.51 8.70 -18.12
N VAL A 171 -27.67 8.19 -17.21
CA VAL A 171 -28.12 7.70 -15.90
C VAL A 171 -27.56 8.60 -14.82
N SER A 172 -28.34 9.61 -14.44
CA SER A 172 -28.09 10.43 -13.26
C SER A 172 -29.28 10.32 -12.31
N PHE A 173 -29.00 10.12 -11.02
CA PHE A 173 -30.02 10.26 -9.97
C PHE A 173 -30.50 11.71 -9.84
N TYR A 174 -29.65 12.66 -10.24
CA TYR A 174 -29.95 14.09 -10.24
C TYR A 174 -30.06 14.55 -11.69
N LYS A 175 -31.30 14.73 -12.17
CA LYS A 175 -31.54 15.46 -13.41
C LYS A 175 -31.05 16.89 -13.19
N VAL A 176 -30.10 17.32 -14.01
CA VAL A 176 -29.86 18.75 -14.26
C VAL A 176 -30.78 19.15 -15.40
#